data_AF-A0A915PCY4-F1
#
_entry.id   AF-A0A915PCY4-F1
#
_cell.length_a   1.000
_cell.length_b   1.000
_cell.length_c   1.000
_cell.angle_alpha   90.00
_cell.angle_beta   90.00
_cell.angle_gamma   90.00
#
_symmetry.space_group_name_H-M   'P 1'
#
loop_
_entity.id
_entity.type
_entity.pdbx_description
1 polymer ?
#
loop_
_entity_poly.entity_id
_entity_poly.type
_entity_poly.pdbx_seq_one_letter_code
_entity_poly.pdbx_strand_id
1 'polypeptide(L)' 'LVNLINKHFPSIIISICTLSEPLKKEYAKINNLNFNDLMTDGKAKELVRKEMIEFGEKLRKEDFGIFCR' A
#
# COMPACT_ATOMS: atom_id res chain seq x y z
N LEU A 1 -15.17 1.10 -9.31
CA LEU A 1 -15.96 0.78 -8.10
C LEU A 1 -16.38 2.04 -7.35
N VAL A 2 -15.46 2.85 -6.82
CA VAL A 2 -15.79 4.10 -6.09
C VAL A 2 -16.71 5.04 -6.89
N ASN A 3 -16.39 5.29 -8.16
CA ASN A 3 -17.24 6.12 -9.04
C ASN A 3 -18.66 5.56 -9.20
N LEU A 4 -18.83 4.24 -9.15
CA LEU A 4 -20.14 3.60 -9.26
C LEU A 4 -20.92 3.76 -7.95
N ILE A 5 -20.27 3.58 -6.79
CA ILE A 5 -20.92 3.76 -5.50
C ILE A 5 -21.32 5.23 -5.32
N ASN A 6 -20.43 6.19 -5.63
CA ASN A 6 -20.75 7.62 -5.58
C ASN A 6 -21.92 8.00 -6.50
N LYS A 7 -22.04 7.36 -7.67
CA LYS A 7 -23.17 7.58 -8.59
C LYS A 7 -24.51 7.16 -7.98
N HIS A 8 -24.54 6.06 -7.23
CA HIS A 8 -25.78 5.52 -6.63
C HIS A 8 -26.06 6.04 -5.22
N PHE A 9 -25.03 6.49 -4.49
CA PHE A 9 -25.11 6.96 -3.10
C PHE A 9 -24.27 8.23 -2.91
N PRO A 10 -24.68 9.37 -3.49
CA PRO A 10 -23.87 10.59 -3.50
C PRO A 10 -23.65 11.23 -2.12
N SER A 11 -24.44 10.85 -1.11
CA SER A 11 -24.32 11.35 0.26
C SER A 11 -23.37 10.56 1.15
N ILE A 12 -22.83 9.42 0.67
CA ILE A 12 -21.89 8.60 1.43
C ILE A 12 -20.46 9.02 1.11
N ILE A 13 -19.65 9.22 2.15
CA ILE A 13 -18.21 9.46 2.02
C ILE A 13 -17.51 8.12 1.90
N ILE A 14 -16.68 7.96 0.87
CA ILE A 14 -15.93 6.73 0.58
C ILE A 14 -14.43 7.00 0.72
N SER A 15 -13.74 6.14 1.46
CA SER A 15 -12.28 6.10 1.49
C SER A 15 -11.78 4.76 0.99
N ILE A 16 -10.71 4.76 0.19
CA ILE A 16 -10.02 3.53 -0.22
C ILE A 16 -8.86 3.32 0.76
N CYS A 17 -8.88 2.21 1.47
CA CYS A 17 -7.76 1.77 2.29
C CYS A 17 -7.15 0.52 1.68
N THR A 18 -5.82 0.47 1.54
CA THR A 18 -5.12 -0.73 1.09
C THR A 18 -3.99 -1.05 2.06
N LEU A 19 -3.73 -2.34 2.31
CA LEU A 19 -2.56 -2.77 3.10
C LEU A 19 -1.23 -2.48 2.39
N SER A 20 -1.27 -2.36 1.07
CA SER A 20 -0.08 -2.20 0.25
C SER A 20 0.51 -0.79 0.34
N GLU A 21 -0.31 0.24 0.54
CA GLU A 21 0.15 1.62 0.64
C GLU A 21 1.07 1.84 1.86
N PRO A 22 0.67 1.55 3.11
CA PRO A 22 1.54 1.73 4.27
C PRO A 22 2.78 0.82 4.20
N LEU A 23 2.67 -0.40 3.65
CA LEU A 23 3.83 -1.25 3.37
C LEU A 23 4.84 -0.57 2.45
N LYS A 24 4.38 -0.06 1.29
CA LYS A 24 5.23 0.63 0.31
C LYS A 24 5.84 1.90 0.89
N LYS A 25 5.09 2.64 1.71
CA LYS A 25 5.56 3.87 2.35
C LYS A 25 6.71 3.61 3.31
N GLU A 26 6.57 2.63 4.20
CA GLU A 26 7.65 2.27 5.13
C GLU A 26 8.84 1.63 4.41
N TYR A 27 8.60 0.75 3.44
CA TYR A 27 9.67 0.16 2.65
C TYR A 27 10.47 1.21 1.87
N ALA A 28 9.79 2.18 1.25
CA ALA A 28 10.44 3.28 0.54
C ALA A 28 11.29 4.15 1.48
N LYS A 29 10.75 4.48 2.66
CA LYS A 29 11.45 5.27 3.68
C LYS A 29 12.76 4.63 4.14
N ILE A 30 12.73 3.33 4.45
CA ILE A 30 13.91 2.63 4.99
C ILE A 30 14.97 2.38 3.91
N ASN A 31 14.56 2.16 2.66
CA ASN A 31 15.45 1.86 1.54
C ASN A 31 15.82 3.09 0.71
N ASN A 32 15.44 4.31 1.14
CA ASN A 32 15.64 5.57 0.43
C ASN A 32 15.14 5.52 -1.04
N LEU A 33 13.97 4.91 -1.24
CA LEU A 33 13.30 4.83 -2.54
C LEU A 33 12.25 5.94 -2.65
N ASN A 34 11.93 6.33 -3.88
CA ASN A 34 10.80 7.20 -4.14
C ASN A 34 9.49 6.41 -3.98
N PHE A 35 8.67 6.81 -3.01
CA PHE A 35 7.37 6.18 -2.72
C PHE A 35 6.44 6.14 -3.93
N ASN A 36 6.42 7.20 -4.75
CA ASN A 36 5.53 7.29 -5.90
C ASN A 36 5.83 6.22 -6.95
N ASP A 37 7.09 5.81 -7.09
CA ASP A 37 7.49 4.77 -8.03
C ASP A 37 6.91 3.40 -7.62
N LEU A 38 6.78 3.15 -6.31
CA LEU A 38 6.16 1.93 -5.77
C LEU A 38 4.63 1.92 -5.88
N MET A 39 4.01 3.08 -6.09
CA MET A 39 2.56 3.21 -6.27
C MET A 39 2.10 2.86 -7.69
N THR A 40 3.03 2.80 -8.66
CA THR A 40 2.74 2.45 -10.06
C THR A 40 2.77 0.94 -10.32
N ASP A 41 2.42 0.53 -11.54
CA ASP A 41 2.70 -0.80 -12.11
C ASP A 41 4.05 -0.87 -12.84
N GLY A 42 4.92 0.12 -12.64
CA GLY A 42 6.21 0.23 -13.31
C GLY A 42 7.27 -0.75 -12.81
N LYS A 43 8.34 -0.87 -13.60
CA LYS A 43 9.48 -1.78 -13.37
C LYS A 43 10.15 -1.56 -12.01
N ALA A 44 10.27 -0.31 -11.55
CA ALA A 44 10.92 0.01 -10.28
C ALA A 44 10.28 -0.72 -9.09
N LYS A 45 8.95 -0.84 -9.07
CA LYS A 45 8.22 -1.61 -8.05
C LYS A 45 8.52 -3.11 -8.16
N GLU A 46 8.49 -3.65 -9.38
CA GLU A 46 8.67 -5.10 -9.59
C GLU A 46 10.09 -5.57 -9.25
N LEU A 47 11.09 -4.71 -9.41
CA LEU A 47 12.49 -5.01 -9.03
C LEU A 47 12.67 -5.26 -7.53
N VAL A 48 11.82 -4.67 -6.69
CA VAL A 48 11.91 -4.78 -5.22
C VAL A 48 10.70 -5.51 -4.61
N ARG A 49 9.79 -6.04 -5.44
CA ARG A 49 8.50 -6.55 -4.98
C ARG A 49 8.68 -7.72 -4.02
N LYS A 50 9.62 -8.61 -4.29
CA LYS A 50 9.84 -9.81 -3.47
C LYS A 50 10.37 -9.41 -2.09
N GLU A 51 11.41 -8.60 -2.05
CA GLU A 51 12.03 -8.10 -0.82
C GLU A 51 11.04 -7.27 0.01
N MET A 52 10.23 -6.44 -0.65
CA MET A 52 9.18 -5.66 0.01
C MET A 52 8.11 -6.54 0.65
N ILE A 53 7.71 -7.64 0.01
CA ILE A 53 6.76 -8.61 0.59
C ILE A 53 7.40 -9.30 1.81
N GLU A 54 8.64 -9.77 1.69
CA GLU A 54 9.34 -10.45 2.78
C GLU A 54 9.55 -9.53 3.99
N PHE A 55 9.89 -8.27 3.76
CA PHE A 55 9.93 -7.22 4.78
C PHE A 55 8.57 -7.06 5.47
N GLY A 56 7.49 -6.95 4.70
CA GLY A 56 6.13 -6.82 5.24
C GLY A 56 5.69 -8.02 6.07
N GLU A 57 6.01 -9.23 5.63
CA GLU A 57 5.74 -10.47 6.37
C GLU A 57 6.51 -10.54 7.68
N LYS A 58 7.77 -10.10 7.70
CA LYS A 58 8.56 -10.04 8.93
C LYS A 58 7.89 -9.11 9.96
N LEU A 59 7.47 -7.92 9.55
CA LEU A 59 6.78 -6.98 10.46
C LEU A 59 5.42 -7.52 10.93
N ARG A 60 4.64 -8.15 10.04
CA ARG A 60 3.34 -8.75 10.40
C ARG A 60 3.45 -9.91 11.39
N LYS A 61 4.58 -10.62 11.42
CA LYS A 61 4.84 -11.67 12.44
C LYS A 61 5.01 -11.09 13.84
N GLU A 62 5.58 -9.89 13.94
CA GLU A 62 5.77 -9.19 15.21
C GLU A 62 4.48 -8.47 15.62
N ASP A 63 3.79 -7.84 14.65
CA ASP A 63 2.55 -7.11 14.86
C ASP A 63 1.62 -7.23 13.65
N PHE A 64 0.58 -8.05 13.80
CA PHE A 64 -0.36 -8.35 12.70
C PHE A 64 -1.09 -7.11 12.17
N GLY A 65 -1.24 -6.07 13.00
CA GLY A 65 -1.98 -4.86 12.70
C GLY A 65 -1.11 -3.69 12.24
N ILE A 66 0.20 -3.90 12.02
CA ILE A 66 1.16 -2.82 11.72
C ILE A 66 0.78 -1.95 10.51
N PHE A 67 0.04 -2.51 9.53
CA PHE A 67 -0.40 -1.82 8.32
C PHE A 67 -1.91 -1.47 8.31
N CYS A 68 -2.61 -1.65 9.43
CA CYS A 68 -4.07 -1.50 9.53
C CYS A 68 -4.51 -0.32 10.41
N ARG A 69 -3.59 0.53 10.85
CA ARG A 69 -3.84 1.62 11.82
C ARG A 69 -4.00 2.96 11.13
#